data_AF-A0A9Q0RUR4-F1
#
_entry.id   AF-A0A9Q0RUR4-F1
#
_cell.length_a   1.000
_cell.length_b   1.000
_cell.length_c   1.000
_cell.angle_alpha   90.00
_cell.angle_beta   90.00
_cell.angle_gamma   90.00
#
_symmetry.space_group_name_H-M   'P 1'
#
loop_
_entity.id
_entity.type
_entity.pdbx_description
1 polymer ?
#
loop_
_entity_poly.entity_id
_entity_poly.type
_entity_poly.pdbx_seq_one_letter_code
_entity_poly.pdbx_strand_id
1 'polypeptide(L)'
;ENWIPGYGVATVLFGEMLFYCLVGTKTTITNERLCYIIGQSNWYTYDIHSQKIVLLLLHSCMNARELWIGPLAPLSVFTGTQIIKSIYSYYTILMEVMNTNVFGKMEKCFSTYS
;
A
#
# COMPACT_ATOMS: atom_id res chain seq x y z
N GLU A 1 -32.01 -10.13 8.26
CA GLU A 1 -30.83 -10.59 7.51
C GLU A 1 -29.93 -9.38 7.21
N ASN A 2 -28.93 -9.11 8.06
CA ASN A 2 -28.20 -7.84 8.09
C ASN A 2 -26.82 -7.97 7.42
N TRP A 3 -26.79 -8.12 6.10
CA TRP A 3 -25.53 -8.30 5.34
C TRP A 3 -24.91 -6.94 4.96
N ILE A 4 -25.77 -5.91 4.85
CA ILE A 4 -25.45 -4.51 4.57
C ILE A 4 -24.33 -3.94 5.46
N PRO A 5 -24.33 -4.11 6.80
CA PRO A 5 -23.23 -3.61 7.62
C PRO A 5 -21.90 -4.30 7.35
N GLY A 6 -21.90 -5.59 6.96
CA GLY A 6 -20.67 -6.33 6.69
C GLY A 6 -19.89 -5.79 5.49
N TYR A 7 -20.60 -5.49 4.39
CA TYR A 7 -19.98 -4.89 3.20
C TYR A 7 -19.41 -3.50 3.47
N GLY A 8 -20.10 -2.67 4.27
CA GLY A 8 -19.62 -1.35 4.65
C GLY A 8 -18.33 -1.39 5.48
N VAL A 9 -18.25 -2.32 6.44
CA VAL A 9 -17.03 -2.49 7.25
C VAL A 9 -15.85 -2.95 6.39
N ALA A 10 -16.08 -3.87 5.45
CA ALA A 10 -15.02 -4.36 4.57
C ALA A 10 -14.41 -3.26 3.68
N THR A 11 -15.24 -2.36 3.12
CA THR A 11 -14.74 -1.25 2.28
C THR A 11 -13.97 -0.21 3.09
N VAL A 12 -14.42 0.07 4.33
CA VAL A 12 -13.72 0.98 5.24
C VAL A 12 -12.34 0.42 5.62
N LEU A 13 -12.27 -0.84 6.06
CA LEU A 13 -10.99 -1.46 6.43
C LEU A 13 -10.00 -1.51 5.26
N PHE A 14 -10.50 -1.76 4.04
CA PHE A 14 -9.68 -1.71 2.84
C PHE A 14 -9.16 -0.30 2.56
N GLY A 15 -10.01 0.72 2.68
CA GLY A 15 -9.61 2.12 2.53
C GLY A 15 -8.58 2.56 3.57
N GLU A 16 -8.78 2.18 4.83
CA GLU A 16 -7.84 2.45 5.92
C GLU A 16 -6.50 1.77 5.69
N MET A 17 -6.48 0.51 5.26
CA MET A 17 -5.24 -0.19 4.90
C MET A 17 -4.45 0.57 3.83
N LEU A 18 -5.12 1.06 2.78
CA LEU A 18 -4.47 1.85 1.73
C LEU A 18 -3.93 3.18 2.26
N PHE A 19 -4.69 3.85 3.12
CA PHE A 19 -4.27 5.09 3.75
C PHE A 19 -3.01 4.87 4.63
N TYR A 20 -3.00 3.83 5.46
CA TYR A 20 -1.84 3.47 6.27
C TYR A 20 -0.62 3.10 5.43
N CYS A 21 -0.80 2.40 4.31
CA CYS A 21 0.30 2.12 3.37
C CYS A 21 0.89 3.43 2.83
N LEU A 22 0.05 4.34 2.33
CA LEU A 22 0.48 5.62 1.76
C LEU A 22 1.24 6.48 2.78
N VAL A 23 0.68 6.64 3.99
CA VAL A 23 1.31 7.40 5.08
C VAL A 23 2.65 6.77 5.47
N GLY A 24 2.72 5.45 5.61
CA GLY A 24 3.96 4.73 5.95
C GLY A 24 5.10 4.97 4.95
N THR A 25 4.80 4.96 3.65
CA THR A 25 5.82 5.24 2.63
C THR A 25 6.21 6.71 2.55
N LYS A 26 5.27 7.66 2.71
CA LYS A 26 5.63 9.09 2.77
C LYS A 26 6.53 9.40 3.96
N THR A 27 6.27 8.77 5.10
CA THR A 27 7.13 8.85 6.30
C THR A 27 8.51 8.29 5.99
N THR A 28 8.61 7.08 5.42
CA THR A 28 9.90 6.43 5.12
C THR A 28 10.77 7.26 4.14
N ILE A 29 10.18 7.78 3.06
CA ILE A 29 10.92 8.61 2.09
C ILE A 29 11.41 9.92 2.72
N THR A 30 10.56 10.55 3.53
CA THR A 30 10.92 11.78 4.23
C THR A 30 12.04 11.53 5.23
N ASN A 31 12.01 10.37 5.87
CA ASN A 31 12.99 9.90 6.83
C ASN A 31 14.39 9.75 6.21
N GLU A 32 14.48 9.04 5.08
CA GLU A 32 15.75 8.87 4.35
C GLU A 32 16.31 10.22 3.89
N ARG A 33 15.43 11.10 3.38
CA ARG A 33 15.82 12.45 2.96
C ARG A 33 16.34 13.28 4.13
N LEU A 34 15.71 13.19 5.30
CA LEU A 34 16.16 13.86 6.52
C LEU A 34 17.54 13.36 6.96
N CYS A 35 17.74 12.05 7.02
CA CYS A 35 19.06 11.46 7.32
C CYS A 35 20.14 11.96 6.36
N TYR A 36 19.84 12.02 5.05
CA TYR A 36 20.77 12.52 4.05
C TYR A 36 21.14 14.00 4.25
N ILE A 37 20.13 14.85 4.49
CA ILE A 37 20.34 16.29 4.73
C ILE A 37 21.14 16.51 6.01
N ILE A 38 20.81 15.79 7.09
CA ILE A 38 21.53 15.89 8.36
C ILE A 38 22.99 15.44 8.19
N GLY A 39 23.23 14.35 7.46
CA GLY A 39 24.58 13.84 7.17
C GLY A 39 25.45 14.79 6.34
N GLN A 40 24.85 15.59 5.45
CA GLN A 40 25.57 16.63 4.70
C GLN A 40 25.68 17.98 5.45
N SER A 41 24.86 18.19 6.48
CA SER A 41 24.89 19.42 7.26
C SER A 41 26.01 19.40 8.31
N ASN A 42 26.69 20.53 8.52
CA ASN A 42 27.60 20.73 9.65
C ASN A 42 26.80 20.93 10.95
N TRP A 43 26.13 19.88 11.40
CA TRP A 43 25.21 19.90 12.56
C TRP A 43 25.91 20.34 13.87
N TYR A 44 27.22 20.15 13.98
CA TYR A 44 28.04 20.63 15.10
C TYR A 44 28.13 22.16 15.21
N THR A 45 27.87 22.89 14.13
CA THR A 45 27.98 24.36 14.10
C THR A 45 26.65 25.06 14.42
N TYR A 46 25.56 24.30 14.58
CA TYR A 46 24.24 24.85 14.85
C TYR A 46 24.02 25.15 16.35
N ASP A 47 23.07 26.04 16.64
CA ASP A 47 22.63 26.34 18.00
C ASP A 47 22.17 25.08 18.77
N ILE A 48 22.35 25.09 20.11
CA ILE A 48 22.02 23.97 21.00
C ILE A 48 20.55 23.53 20.88
N HIS A 49 19.62 24.46 20.64
CA HIS A 49 18.21 24.08 20.44
C HIS A 49 18.01 23.27 19.16
N SER A 50 18.71 23.64 18.09
CA SER A 50 18.59 22.97 16.80
C SER A 50 19.34 21.65 16.77
N GLN A 51 20.48 21.55 17.45
CA GLN A 51 21.18 20.27 17.65
C GLN A 51 20.31 19.22 18.34
N LYS A 52 19.53 19.63 19.36
CA LYS A 52 18.58 18.72 20.03
C LYS A 52 17.47 18.25 19.10
N ILE A 53 16.96 19.13 18.24
CA ILE A 53 15.93 18.80 17.25
C ILE A 53 16.51 17.84 16.20
N VAL A 54 17.73 18.09 15.71
CA VAL A 54 18.43 17.20 14.78
C VAL A 54 18.68 15.82 15.40
N LEU A 55 19.09 15.75 16.66
CA LEU A 55 19.26 14.49 17.40
C LEU A 55 17.94 13.74 17.58
N LEU A 56 16.85 14.43 17.91
CA LEU A 56 15.51 13.83 18.02
C LEU A 56 15.00 13.32 16.67
N LEU A 57 15.22 14.09 15.61
CA LEU A 57 14.88 13.68 14.24
C LEU A 57 15.72 12.47 13.83
N LEU A 58 17.03 12.47 14.06
CA LEU A 58 17.91 11.34 13.75
C LEU A 58 17.52 10.09 14.54
N HIS A 59 17.22 10.23 15.83
CA HIS A 59 16.73 9.13 16.67
C HIS A 59 15.39 8.59 16.16
N SER A 60 14.48 9.48 15.78
CA SER A 60 13.20 9.09 15.16
C SER A 60 13.41 8.47 13.78
N CYS A 61 14.47 8.86 13.05
CA CYS A 61 14.80 8.29 11.76
C CYS A 61 15.38 6.89 11.85
N MET A 62 16.29 6.68 12.79
CA MET A 62 16.87 5.37 13.05
C MET A 62 15.87 4.41 13.72
N ASN A 63 14.94 4.97 14.50
CA ASN A 63 13.84 4.24 15.12
C ASN A 63 12.54 4.33 14.31
N ALA A 64 12.61 4.76 13.04
CA ALA A 64 11.48 4.64 12.12
C ALA A 64 11.30 3.14 11.87
N ARG A 65 10.62 2.49 12.81
CA ARG A 65 10.08 1.17 12.67
C ARG A 65 9.27 1.23 11.39
N GLU A 66 9.80 0.60 10.36
CA GLU A 66 8.99 0.05 9.30
C GLU A 66 7.74 -0.53 10.00
N LEU A 67 6.53 -0.16 9.56
CA LEU A 67 5.30 -0.68 10.14
C LEU A 67 5.26 -2.19 9.85
N TRP A 68 5.89 -2.98 10.71
CA TRP A 68 5.91 -4.43 10.65
C TRP A 68 4.56 -4.90 11.20
N ILE A 69 3.67 -5.32 10.30
CA ILE A 69 2.53 -6.16 10.68
C ILE A 69 3.10 -7.58 10.86
N GLY A 70 3.72 -7.82 12.03
CA GLY A 70 4.27 -9.13 12.40
C GLY A 70 5.27 -9.70 11.37
N PRO A 71 5.41 -11.03 11.23
CA PRO A 71 6.41 -11.69 10.37
C PRO A 71 6.16 -11.60 8.85
N LEU A 72 5.17 -10.83 8.37
CA LEU A 72 4.64 -10.90 7.01
C LEU A 72 5.13 -9.81 6.05
N ALA A 73 6.30 -9.23 6.31
CA ALA A 73 6.95 -8.15 5.54
C ALA A 73 6.46 -6.73 5.92
N PRO A 74 7.30 -5.69 5.68
CA PRO A 74 6.93 -4.32 6.02
C PRO A 74 5.67 -3.87 5.27
N LEU A 75 4.73 -3.24 5.98
CA LEU A 75 3.55 -2.60 5.41
C LEU A 75 3.98 -1.33 4.64
N SER A 76 4.57 -1.54 3.47
CA SER A 76 5.03 -0.52 2.54
C SER A 76 4.00 -0.34 1.41
N VAL A 77 3.95 0.84 0.78
CA VAL A 77 3.19 1.07 -0.48
C VAL A 77 3.51 0.01 -1.53
N PHE A 78 4.73 -0.55 -1.50
CA PHE A 78 5.10 -1.67 -2.37
C PHE A 78 4.17 -2.88 -2.17
N THR A 79 3.97 -3.32 -0.92
CA THR A 79 3.09 -4.43 -0.56
C THR A 79 1.62 -4.08 -0.81
N GLY A 80 1.18 -2.87 -0.46
CA GLY A 80 -0.19 -2.40 -0.75
C GLY A 80 -0.52 -2.39 -2.25
N THR A 81 0.41 -1.93 -3.09
CA THR A 81 0.25 -1.93 -4.55
C THR A 81 0.22 -3.35 -5.13
N GLN A 82 1.02 -4.28 -4.57
CA GLN A 82 0.97 -5.68 -4.97
C GLN A 82 -0.40 -6.30 -4.67
N ILE A 83 -0.94 -6.06 -3.47
CA ILE A 83 -2.26 -6.56 -3.08
C ILE A 83 -3.34 -6.04 -4.03
N ILE A 84 -3.33 -4.73 -4.32
CA ILE A 84 -4.26 -4.14 -5.30
C ILE A 84 -4.12 -4.83 -6.66
N LYS A 85 -2.89 -5.00 -7.17
CA LYS A 85 -2.65 -5.67 -8.46
C LYS A 85 -3.17 -7.11 -8.49
N SER A 86 -2.98 -7.86 -7.41
CA SER A 86 -3.51 -9.22 -7.28
C SER A 86 -5.04 -9.24 -7.31
N ILE A 87 -5.68 -8.29 -6.62
CA ILE A 87 -7.14 -8.13 -6.62
C ILE A 87 -7.63 -7.81 -8.04
N TYR A 88 -7.04 -6.81 -8.70
CA TYR A 88 -7.40 -6.47 -10.09
C TYR A 88 -7.18 -7.64 -11.05
N SER A 89 -6.06 -8.36 -10.91
CA SER A 89 -5.76 -9.54 -11.72
C SER A 89 -6.81 -10.64 -11.54
N TYR A 90 -7.25 -10.88 -10.31
CA TYR A 90 -8.33 -11.82 -10.03
C TYR A 90 -9.64 -11.39 -10.69
N TYR A 91 -10.00 -10.10 -10.58
CA TYR A 91 -11.19 -9.56 -11.25
C TYR A 91 -11.11 -9.68 -12.77
N THR A 92 -9.97 -9.38 -13.39
CA THR A 92 -9.83 -9.48 -14.86
C THR A 92 -9.96 -10.92 -15.33
N ILE A 93 -9.36 -11.88 -14.62
CA ILE A 93 -9.48 -13.31 -14.94
C ILE A 93 -10.94 -13.76 -14.81
N LEU A 94 -11.63 -13.36 -13.73
CA LEU A 94 -13.03 -13.72 -13.53
C LEU A 94 -13.92 -13.16 -14.67
N MET A 95 -13.70 -11.92 -15.06
CA MET A 95 -14.43 -11.28 -16.16
C MET A 95 -14.15 -11.96 -17.50
N GLU A 96 -12.91 -12.35 -17.76
CA GLU A 96 -12.52 -13.08 -18.97
C GLU A 96 -13.13 -14.49 -19.00
N VAL A 97 -13.14 -15.20 -17.87
CA VAL A 97 -13.80 -16.51 -17.75
C VAL A 97 -15.32 -16.36 -17.98
N MET A 98 -15.96 -15.35 -17.41
CA MET A 98 -17.38 -15.10 -17.69
C MET A 98 -17.62 -14.76 -19.17
N ASN A 99 -16.77 -13.93 -19.77
CA ASN A 99 -16.88 -13.55 -21.18
C ASN A 99 -16.66 -14.74 -22.12
N THR A 100 -15.67 -15.60 -21.85
CA THR A 100 -15.43 -16.84 -22.63
C THR A 100 -16.54 -17.87 -22.45
N ASN A 101 -17.18 -17.95 -21.28
CA ASN A 101 -18.38 -18.78 -21.11
C ASN A 101 -19.59 -18.26 -21.91
N VAL A 102 -19.71 -16.93 -22.09
CA VAL A 102 -20.72 -16.32 -22.97
C VAL A 102 -20.35 -16.49 -24.46
N PHE A 103 -19.08 -16.31 -24.84
CA PHE A 103 -18.58 -16.52 -26.20
C PHE A 103 -18.69 -17.99 -26.63
N GLY A 104 -18.30 -18.93 -25.76
CA GLY A 104 -18.46 -20.37 -26.00
C GLY A 104 -19.93 -20.80 -26.05
N LYS A 105 -20.84 -20.03 -25.44
CA LYS A 105 -22.29 -20.22 -25.61
C LYS A 105 -22.81 -19.61 -26.92
N MET A 106 -22.23 -18.49 -27.37
CA MET A 106 -22.56 -17.91 -28.69
C MET A 106 -22.00 -18.72 -29.87
N GLU A 107 -20.80 -19.31 -29.78
CA GLU A 107 -20.28 -20.23 -30.80
C GLU A 107 -21.14 -21.50 -30.91
N LYS A 108 -21.59 -22.06 -29.77
CA LYS A 108 -22.51 -23.21 -29.78
C LYS A 108 -23.88 -22.84 -30.37
N CYS A 109 -24.39 -21.65 -30.13
CA CYS A 109 -25.59 -21.15 -30.80
C CYS A 109 -25.34 -20.97 -32.31
N PHE A 110 -24.25 -20.32 -32.72
CA PHE A 110 -23.95 -20.07 -34.13
C PHE A 110 -23.77 -21.38 -34.93
N SER A 111 -23.16 -22.41 -34.35
CA SER A 111 -22.99 -23.72 -34.98
C SER A 111 -24.27 -24.60 -35.01
N THR A 112 -25.34 -24.18 -34.33
CA THR A 112 -26.67 -24.84 -34.38
C THR A 112 -27.62 -24.14 -35.37
N TYR A 113 -27.29 -22.92 -35.81
CA TYR A 113 -28.05 -22.14 -36.79
C TYR A 113 -27.38 -22.10 -38.19
N SER A 114 -26.27 -22.82 -38.39
CA SER A 114 -25.68 -23.15 -39.70
C SER A 114 -25.84 -24.64 -39.97
#